data_AF-A0A7Y5VZD5-F1
#
_entry.id   AF-A0A7Y5VZD5-F1
#
_cell.length_a   1.000
_cell.length_b   1.000
_cell.length_c   1.000
_cell.angle_alpha   90.00
_cell.angle_beta   90.00
_cell.angle_gamma   90.00
#
_symmetry.space_group_name_H-M   'P 1'
#
loop_
_entity.id
_entity.type
_entity.pdbx_description
1 polymer ?
#
loop_
_entity_poly.entity_id
_entity_poly.type
_entity_poly.pdbx_seq_one_letter_code
_entity_poly.pdbx_strand_id
1 'polypeptide(L)'
;MRAMLSLAILVTAAGCAATSATCGHEPVSAHNQPESTALPTDAFRRHHAEIIEHLDHIDAMAVALRGQSPEEQRRTMRRAVTFLKEHIAAHAADEERVLYPVVQRESGPGSQLTAVPIYEHRIIERLIATLDKEASQPTPDAAAFSLTAHHLTGLLLGHFEIEERVLLPVLDKTMTPEQFQREVADKMPH
;
A
#
# COMPACT_ATOMS: atom_id res chain seq x y z
N MET A 1 -27.99 33.39 -30.16
CA MET A 1 -28.60 33.04 -31.46
C MET A 1 -27.53 32.97 -32.53
N ARG A 2 -27.14 31.76 -32.94
CA ARG A 2 -26.73 31.38 -34.30
C ARG A 2 -26.43 29.88 -34.29
N ALA A 3 -27.42 29.10 -34.69
CA ALA A 3 -27.31 27.71 -35.08
C ALA A 3 -26.73 27.63 -36.49
N MET A 4 -25.85 26.66 -36.75
CA MET A 4 -25.50 26.05 -38.06
C MET A 4 -24.52 24.90 -37.76
N LEU A 5 -24.52 23.73 -38.38
CA LEU A 5 -25.45 22.99 -39.22
C LEU A 5 -24.84 21.57 -39.27
N SER A 6 -25.62 20.53 -38.99
CA SER A 6 -25.17 19.14 -39.10
C SER A 6 -24.91 18.76 -40.55
N LEU A 7 -23.82 18.03 -40.83
CA LEU A 7 -23.62 17.33 -42.09
C LEU A 7 -23.63 15.82 -41.84
N ALA A 8 -24.75 15.19 -42.17
CA ALA A 8 -24.91 13.74 -42.20
C ALA A 8 -24.44 13.23 -43.57
N ILE A 9 -23.49 12.28 -43.58
CA ILE A 9 -23.11 11.57 -44.79
C ILE A 9 -23.92 10.28 -44.86
N LEU A 10 -24.84 10.25 -45.83
CA LEU A 10 -25.63 9.09 -46.23
C LEU A 10 -24.83 8.33 -47.30
N VAL A 11 -24.40 7.10 -47.01
CA VAL A 11 -23.91 6.17 -48.03
C VAL A 11 -24.91 5.04 -48.16
N THR A 12 -25.63 5.02 -49.27
CA THR A 12 -26.39 3.88 -49.75
C THR A 12 -25.58 3.17 -50.84
N ALA A 13 -25.38 1.86 -50.69
CA ALA A 13 -25.06 1.00 -51.82
C ALA A 13 -25.84 -0.31 -51.69
N ALA A 14 -26.46 -0.66 -52.81
CA ALA A 14 -27.39 -1.75 -53.03
C ALA A 14 -26.74 -3.13 -52.85
N GLY A 15 -27.59 -4.10 -52.51
CA GLY A 15 -27.18 -5.46 -52.20
C GLY A 15 -26.83 -6.35 -53.39
N CYS A 16 -26.43 -7.56 -53.05
CA CYS A 16 -26.60 -8.77 -53.83
C CYS A 16 -26.90 -9.91 -52.87
N ALA A 17 -28.07 -10.53 -53.03
CA ALA A 17 -28.40 -11.79 -52.39
C ALA A 17 -27.72 -12.92 -53.18
N ALA A 18 -27.01 -13.79 -52.48
CA ALA A 18 -26.64 -15.10 -52.99
C ALA A 18 -26.74 -16.13 -51.86
N THR A 19 -27.27 -17.28 -52.23
CA THR A 19 -27.81 -18.39 -51.45
C THR A 19 -26.76 -19.25 -50.73
N SER A 20 -27.14 -19.65 -49.53
CA SER A 20 -26.78 -20.86 -48.74
C SER A 20 -25.71 -21.84 -49.27
N ALA A 21 -24.67 -22.05 -48.44
CA ALA A 21 -23.97 -23.31 -48.28
C ALA A 21 -23.58 -23.49 -46.80
N THR A 22 -23.97 -24.62 -46.22
CA THR A 22 -23.75 -25.03 -44.83
C THR A 22 -22.32 -25.54 -44.63
N CYS A 23 -21.57 -24.93 -43.71
CA CYS A 23 -20.45 -25.57 -43.01
C CYS A 23 -20.52 -25.16 -41.54
N GLY A 24 -20.50 -26.16 -40.65
CA GLY A 24 -20.60 -25.95 -39.21
C GLY A 24 -19.50 -25.03 -38.69
N HIS A 25 -19.90 -23.99 -37.98
CA HIS A 25 -19.02 -23.22 -37.12
C HIS A 25 -19.68 -23.24 -35.74
N GLU A 26 -19.12 -24.01 -34.82
CA GLU A 26 -19.41 -23.81 -33.41
C GLU A 26 -19.09 -22.35 -33.07
N PRO A 27 -19.92 -21.65 -32.28
CA PRO A 27 -19.52 -20.36 -31.77
C PRO A 27 -18.34 -20.60 -30.84
N VAL A 28 -17.13 -20.30 -31.32
CA VAL A 28 -15.98 -20.09 -30.45
C VAL A 28 -16.38 -18.96 -29.52
N SER A 29 -16.75 -19.32 -28.29
CA SER A 29 -17.00 -18.38 -27.21
C SER A 29 -15.77 -17.50 -27.06
N ALA A 30 -15.88 -16.28 -27.58
CA ALA A 30 -14.93 -15.22 -27.37
C ALA A 30 -15.05 -14.76 -25.90
N HIS A 31 -14.49 -15.56 -25.00
CA HIS A 31 -14.12 -15.14 -23.67
C HIS A 31 -12.59 -15.04 -23.59
N ASN A 32 -12.01 -14.25 -24.51
CA ASN A 32 -10.74 -13.59 -24.23
C ASN A 32 -11.08 -12.19 -23.69
N GLN A 33 -11.51 -12.15 -22.42
CA GLN A 33 -11.20 -10.96 -21.64
C GLN A 33 -9.68 -10.98 -21.44
N PRO A 34 -8.94 -9.89 -21.72
CA PRO A 34 -7.53 -9.86 -21.37
C PRO A 34 -7.42 -10.17 -19.88
N GLU A 35 -6.68 -11.23 -19.53
CA GLU A 35 -6.37 -11.54 -18.14
C GLU A 35 -5.88 -10.25 -17.48
N SER A 36 -6.49 -9.94 -16.34
CA SER A 36 -6.19 -8.75 -15.55
C SER A 36 -4.68 -8.61 -15.39
N THR A 37 -4.13 -7.47 -15.84
CA THR A 37 -2.72 -7.10 -15.66
C THR A 37 -2.38 -6.76 -14.21
N ALA A 38 -3.31 -6.92 -13.27
CA ALA A 38 -3.12 -6.61 -11.86
C ALA A 38 -2.20 -7.64 -11.21
N LEU A 39 -1.22 -7.16 -10.46
CA LEU A 39 -0.35 -8.03 -9.66
C LEU A 39 -1.11 -8.57 -8.46
N PRO A 40 -0.79 -9.79 -7.98
CA PRO A 40 -1.40 -10.36 -6.78
C PRO A 40 -1.36 -9.40 -5.56
N THR A 41 -0.29 -8.62 -5.43
CA THR A 41 -0.07 -7.73 -4.29
C THR A 41 -0.64 -6.31 -4.45
N ASP A 42 -1.31 -5.98 -5.56
CA ASP A 42 -1.72 -4.61 -5.88
C ASP A 42 -2.60 -3.95 -4.79
N ALA A 43 -3.47 -4.71 -4.13
CA ALA A 43 -4.28 -4.18 -3.03
C ALA A 43 -3.44 -3.82 -1.80
N PHE A 44 -2.42 -4.63 -1.50
CA PHE A 44 -1.51 -4.42 -0.39
C PHE A 44 -0.63 -3.17 -0.62
N ARG A 45 -0.12 -3.00 -1.84
CA ARG A 45 0.66 -1.81 -2.24
C ARG A 45 -0.14 -0.51 -2.17
N ARG A 46 -1.44 -0.56 -2.49
CA ARG A 46 -2.33 0.61 -2.31
C ARG A 46 -2.46 0.99 -0.83
N HIS A 47 -2.61 -0.01 0.04
CA HIS A 47 -2.64 0.23 1.48
C HIS A 47 -1.31 0.83 1.99
N HIS A 48 -0.16 0.35 1.51
CA HIS A 48 1.13 1.01 1.80
C HIS A 48 1.17 2.46 1.35
N ALA A 49 0.68 2.77 0.15
CA ALA A 49 0.62 4.14 -0.34
C ALA A 49 -0.23 5.06 0.58
N GLU A 50 -1.34 4.56 1.11
CA GLU A 50 -2.18 5.28 2.08
C GLU A 50 -1.43 5.52 3.40
N ILE A 51 -0.71 4.52 3.93
CA ILE A 51 0.13 4.69 5.12
C ILE A 51 1.23 5.73 4.87
N ILE A 52 1.91 5.66 3.72
CA ILE A 52 2.99 6.60 3.36
C ILE A 52 2.47 8.04 3.32
N GLU A 53 1.28 8.29 2.78
CA GLU A 53 0.66 9.62 2.82
C GLU A 53 0.44 10.11 4.27
N HIS A 54 0.08 9.22 5.18
CA HIS A 54 -0.02 9.56 6.60
C HIS A 54 1.35 9.83 7.24
N LEU A 55 2.41 9.14 6.82
CA LEU A 55 3.77 9.41 7.30
C LEU A 55 4.28 10.80 6.90
N ASP A 56 3.95 11.27 5.69
CA ASP A 56 4.25 12.64 5.26
C ASP A 56 3.57 13.67 6.18
N HIS A 57 2.33 13.40 6.61
CA HIS A 57 1.64 14.24 7.58
C HIS A 57 2.32 14.23 8.96
N ILE A 58 2.83 13.10 9.41
CA ILE A 58 3.57 13.00 10.69
C ILE A 58 4.86 13.81 10.65
N ASP A 59 5.62 13.75 9.55
CA ASP A 59 6.84 14.55 9.40
C ASP A 59 6.52 16.05 9.36
N ALA A 60 5.50 16.46 8.62
CA ALA A 60 5.03 17.84 8.59
C ALA A 60 4.58 18.34 9.99
N MET A 61 3.87 17.50 10.74
CA MET A 61 3.50 17.77 12.14
C MET A 61 4.73 17.96 13.02
N ALA A 62 5.75 17.11 12.86
CA ALA A 62 7.00 17.19 13.61
C ALA A 62 7.76 18.49 13.30
N VAL A 63 7.81 18.94 12.04
CA VAL A 63 8.42 20.21 11.65
C VAL A 63 7.68 21.41 12.28
N ALA A 64 6.35 21.37 12.29
CA ALA A 64 5.51 22.45 12.79
C ALA A 64 5.62 22.69 14.31
N LEU A 65 6.10 21.72 15.08
CA LEU A 65 6.20 21.81 16.55
C LEU A 65 6.93 23.07 17.04
N ARG A 66 7.97 23.53 16.32
CA ARG A 66 8.77 24.72 16.70
C ARG A 66 7.95 26.02 16.76
N GLY A 67 6.88 26.12 15.98
CA GLY A 67 6.03 27.32 15.92
C GLY A 67 4.80 27.27 16.82
N GLN A 68 4.57 26.15 17.51
CA GLN A 68 3.36 25.89 18.28
C GLN A 68 3.48 26.34 19.73
N SER A 69 2.36 26.70 20.34
CA SER A 69 2.28 26.87 21.79
C SER A 69 2.53 25.53 22.52
N PRO A 70 2.91 25.54 23.80
CA PRO A 70 3.15 24.30 24.55
C PRO A 70 1.95 23.35 24.60
N GLU A 71 0.72 23.88 24.57
CA GLU A 71 -0.48 23.05 24.55
C GLU A 71 -0.71 22.40 23.18
N GLU A 72 -0.47 23.15 22.10
CA GLU A 72 -0.53 22.64 20.73
C GLU A 72 0.52 21.56 20.49
N GLN A 73 1.76 21.78 20.95
CA GLN A 73 2.83 20.79 20.87
C GLN A 73 2.40 19.46 21.51
N ARG A 74 1.88 19.50 22.75
CA ARG A 74 1.39 18.29 23.43
C ARG A 74 0.30 17.57 22.65
N ARG A 75 -0.66 18.30 22.07
CA ARG A 75 -1.72 17.68 21.27
C ARG A 75 -1.17 17.05 19.99
N THR A 76 -0.28 17.75 19.30
CA THR A 76 0.37 17.28 18.08
C THR A 76 1.19 16.01 18.34
N MET A 77 2.02 16.00 19.38
CA MET A 77 2.83 14.85 19.77
C MET A 77 1.98 13.63 20.10
N ARG A 78 0.92 13.81 20.90
CA ARG A 78 0.00 12.70 21.26
C ARG A 78 -0.69 12.13 20.05
N ARG A 79 -1.18 12.98 19.13
CA ARG A 79 -1.81 12.53 17.88
C ARG A 79 -0.84 11.71 17.03
N ALA A 80 0.40 12.17 16.90
CA ALA A 80 1.43 11.43 16.17
C ALA A 80 1.72 10.07 16.81
N VAL A 81 1.89 10.03 18.13
CA VAL A 81 2.11 8.78 18.87
C VAL A 81 0.93 7.81 18.76
N THR A 82 -0.30 8.31 18.85
CA THR A 82 -1.51 7.49 18.66
C THR A 82 -1.49 6.84 17.29
N PHE A 83 -1.26 7.61 16.22
CA PHE A 83 -1.18 7.06 14.86
C PHE A 83 -0.10 5.97 14.75
N LEU A 84 1.11 6.24 15.24
CA LEU A 84 2.23 5.30 15.17
C LEU A 84 1.94 3.99 15.92
N LYS A 85 1.27 4.06 17.08
CA LYS A 85 0.96 2.87 17.88
C LYS A 85 -0.22 2.08 17.32
N GLU A 86 -1.27 2.76 16.90
CA GLU A 86 -2.52 2.12 16.50
C GLU A 86 -2.52 1.65 15.05
N HIS A 87 -1.74 2.30 14.17
CA HIS A 87 -1.67 1.95 12.76
C HIS A 87 -0.34 1.28 12.41
N ILE A 88 0.80 1.94 12.65
CA ILE A 88 2.10 1.42 12.19
C ILE A 88 2.49 0.14 12.95
N ALA A 89 2.45 0.15 14.28
CA ALA A 89 2.81 -1.03 15.07
C ALA A 89 1.81 -2.19 14.88
N ALA A 90 0.53 -1.89 14.65
CA ALA A 90 -0.48 -2.90 14.35
C ALA A 90 -0.25 -3.55 12.98
N HIS A 91 0.03 -2.74 11.96
CA HIS A 91 0.36 -3.21 10.61
C HIS A 91 1.61 -4.12 10.62
N ALA A 92 2.71 -3.66 11.23
CA ALA A 92 3.94 -4.45 11.38
C ALA A 92 3.70 -5.81 12.08
N ALA A 93 2.86 -5.83 13.11
CA ALA A 93 2.50 -7.07 13.81
C ALA A 93 1.71 -8.04 12.92
N ASP A 94 0.83 -7.51 12.07
CA ASP A 94 0.07 -8.30 11.11
C ASP A 94 0.96 -8.88 10.00
N GLU A 95 1.96 -8.12 9.53
CA GLU A 95 2.94 -8.60 8.56
C GLU A 95 3.78 -9.76 9.09
N GLU A 96 4.31 -9.63 10.31
CA GLU A 96 5.06 -10.72 10.96
C GLU A 96 4.20 -11.97 11.16
N ARG A 97 2.92 -11.78 11.46
CA ARG A 97 1.97 -12.87 11.73
C ARG A 97 1.49 -13.55 10.45
N VAL A 98 1.37 -12.81 9.34
CA VAL A 98 0.67 -13.27 8.13
C VAL A 98 1.55 -13.18 6.88
N LEU A 99 2.00 -11.98 6.50
CA LEU A 99 2.71 -11.76 5.24
C LEU A 99 4.07 -12.48 5.22
N TYR A 100 4.90 -12.26 6.23
CA TYR A 100 6.28 -12.75 6.24
C TYR A 100 6.38 -14.29 6.26
N PRO A 101 5.52 -15.06 6.96
CA PRO A 101 5.46 -16.50 6.81
C PRO A 101 5.20 -16.97 5.37
N VAL A 102 4.33 -16.26 4.64
CA VAL A 102 4.03 -16.54 3.23
C VAL A 102 5.24 -16.23 2.36
N VAL A 103 5.83 -15.03 2.49
CA VAL A 103 7.06 -14.65 1.76
C VAL A 103 8.19 -15.65 2.00
N GLN A 104 8.40 -16.04 3.25
CA GLN A 104 9.44 -17.00 3.63
C GLN A 104 9.23 -18.37 2.99
N ARG A 105 7.98 -18.85 2.90
CA ARG A 105 7.64 -20.12 2.26
C ARG A 105 7.84 -20.05 0.75
N GLU A 106 7.36 -19.00 0.12
CA GLU A 106 7.45 -18.81 -1.34
C GLU A 106 8.88 -18.52 -1.82
N SER A 107 9.74 -17.99 -0.95
CA SER A 107 11.17 -17.75 -1.23
C SER A 107 12.02 -19.02 -1.24
N GLY A 108 11.46 -20.15 -0.81
CA GLY A 108 12.14 -21.44 -0.76
C GLY A 108 12.96 -21.72 0.51
N PRO A 109 13.43 -22.97 0.68
CA PRO A 109 14.09 -23.41 1.90
C PRO A 109 15.37 -22.63 2.21
N GLY A 110 15.53 -22.20 3.47
CA GLY A 110 16.72 -21.51 3.94
C GLY A 110 16.81 -20.02 3.60
N SER A 111 15.80 -19.45 2.93
CA SER A 111 15.70 -17.99 2.76
C SER A 111 15.68 -17.29 4.13
N GLN A 112 16.22 -16.07 4.20
CA GLN A 112 16.16 -15.19 5.36
C GLN A 112 15.68 -13.78 4.98
N LEU A 113 14.94 -13.66 3.85
CA LEU A 113 14.53 -12.35 3.32
C LEU A 113 13.74 -11.51 4.32
N THR A 114 12.98 -12.16 5.21
CA THR A 114 12.16 -11.48 6.21
C THR A 114 12.90 -11.18 7.52
N ALA A 115 14.12 -11.69 7.71
CA ALA A 115 14.85 -11.51 8.96
C ALA A 115 15.23 -10.04 9.23
N VAL A 116 15.58 -9.30 8.17
CA VAL A 116 15.92 -7.88 8.25
C VAL A 116 14.69 -7.03 8.60
N PRO A 117 13.56 -7.08 7.86
CA PRO A 117 12.38 -6.26 8.19
C PRO A 117 11.79 -6.61 9.56
N ILE A 118 11.82 -7.87 10.00
CA ILE A 118 11.47 -8.25 11.38
C ILE A 118 12.36 -7.53 12.40
N TYR A 119 13.66 -7.41 12.14
CA TYR A 119 14.56 -6.67 13.03
C TYR A 119 14.30 -5.16 12.99
N GLU A 120 13.97 -4.61 11.81
CA GLU A 120 13.56 -3.21 11.65
C GLU A 120 12.31 -2.88 12.46
N HIS A 121 11.30 -3.76 12.50
CA HIS A 121 10.13 -3.60 13.37
C HIS A 121 10.52 -3.40 14.83
N ARG A 122 11.54 -4.13 15.32
CA ARG A 122 12.02 -3.94 16.70
C ARG A 122 12.71 -2.60 16.90
N ILE A 123 13.37 -2.05 15.89
CA ILE A 123 13.92 -0.69 15.95
C ILE A 123 12.78 0.34 15.97
N ILE A 124 11.80 0.17 15.07
CA ILE A 124 10.60 1.01 14.95
C ILE A 124 9.85 1.05 16.28
N GLU A 125 9.56 -0.11 16.90
CA GLU A 125 8.90 -0.21 18.21
C GLU A 125 9.63 0.60 19.30
N ARG A 126 10.97 0.55 19.33
CA ARG A 126 11.78 1.32 20.30
C ARG A 126 11.71 2.83 20.05
N LEU A 127 11.69 3.26 18.80
CA LEU A 127 11.55 4.68 18.45
C LEU A 127 10.15 5.19 18.79
N ILE A 128 9.10 4.40 18.51
CA ILE A 128 7.72 4.72 18.90
C ILE A 128 7.62 4.85 20.43
N ALA A 129 8.20 3.92 21.19
CA ALA A 129 8.23 3.99 22.65
C ALA A 129 8.99 5.22 23.17
N THR A 130 10.05 5.64 22.47
CA THR A 130 10.80 6.87 22.79
C THR A 130 9.93 8.11 22.60
N LEU A 131 9.20 8.19 21.48
CA LEU A 131 8.25 9.27 21.20
C LEU A 131 7.10 9.31 22.22
N ASP A 132 6.53 8.16 22.57
CA ASP A 132 5.44 8.04 23.55
C ASP A 132 5.89 8.54 24.94
N LYS A 133 7.11 8.14 25.35
CA LYS A 133 7.71 8.60 26.60
C LYS A 133 7.93 10.12 26.61
N GLU A 134 8.39 10.69 25.50
CA GLU A 134 8.63 12.13 25.36
C GLU A 134 7.29 12.90 25.40
N ALA A 135 6.30 12.47 24.62
CA ALA A 135 4.96 13.07 24.57
C ALA A 135 4.21 13.02 25.92
N SER A 136 4.60 12.09 26.79
CA SER A 136 4.03 11.90 28.12
C SER A 136 4.69 12.74 29.22
N GLN A 137 5.81 13.43 28.93
CA GLN A 137 6.47 14.28 29.92
C GLN A 137 5.60 15.49 30.30
N PRO A 138 5.70 15.99 31.55
CA PRO A 138 5.04 17.25 31.96
C PRO A 138 5.48 18.45 31.10
N THR A 139 6.76 18.45 30.73
CA THR A 139 7.40 19.46 29.87
C THR A 139 8.18 18.74 28.76
N PRO A 140 7.50 18.34 27.67
CA PRO A 140 8.16 17.62 26.58
C PRO A 140 9.15 18.52 25.83
N ASP A 141 10.26 17.94 25.41
CA ASP A 141 11.22 18.53 24.50
C ASP A 141 10.74 18.35 23.05
N ALA A 142 10.18 19.41 22.50
CA ALA A 142 9.69 19.43 21.13
C ALA A 142 10.79 19.20 20.09
N ALA A 143 12.02 19.64 20.33
CA ALA A 143 13.11 19.44 19.38
C ALA A 143 13.57 17.97 19.37
N ALA A 144 13.68 17.35 20.54
CA ALA A 144 14.00 15.93 20.66
C ALA A 144 12.91 15.03 20.05
N PHE A 145 11.64 15.38 20.28
CA PHE A 145 10.51 14.69 19.65
C PHE A 145 10.57 14.81 18.13
N SER A 146 10.72 16.03 17.58
CA SER A 146 10.80 16.26 16.14
C SER A 146 11.92 15.46 15.48
N LEU A 147 13.11 15.45 16.10
CA LEU A 147 14.26 14.71 15.57
C LEU A 147 14.00 13.20 15.55
N THR A 148 13.44 12.66 16.63
CA THR A 148 13.12 11.23 16.72
C THR A 148 12.02 10.84 15.73
N ALA A 149 11.00 11.68 15.55
CA ALA A 149 9.92 11.46 14.58
C ALA A 149 10.47 11.44 13.15
N HIS A 150 11.34 12.39 12.80
CA HIS A 150 11.97 12.44 11.48
C HIS A 150 12.82 11.19 11.20
N HIS A 151 13.61 10.74 12.18
CA HIS A 151 14.38 9.49 12.05
C HIS A 151 13.47 8.27 11.85
N LEU A 152 12.37 8.19 12.60
CA LEU A 152 11.40 7.10 12.48
C LEU A 152 10.73 7.11 11.10
N THR A 153 10.28 8.27 10.61
CA THR A 153 9.67 8.39 9.28
C THR A 153 10.65 7.96 8.18
N GLY A 154 11.91 8.41 8.25
CA GLY A 154 12.93 7.98 7.29
C GLY A 154 13.16 6.46 7.30
N LEU A 155 13.18 5.83 8.49
CA LEU A 155 13.29 4.38 8.62
C LEU A 155 12.08 3.66 8.02
N LEU A 156 10.86 4.13 8.29
CA LEU A 156 9.63 3.54 7.77
C LEU A 156 9.55 3.62 6.23
N LEU A 157 9.96 4.75 5.64
CA LEU A 157 10.00 4.88 4.18
C LEU A 157 11.00 3.89 3.55
N GLY A 158 12.17 3.72 4.17
CA GLY A 158 13.15 2.72 3.73
C GLY A 158 12.64 1.28 3.89
N HIS A 159 11.94 1.00 4.98
CA HIS A 159 11.31 -0.27 5.25
C HIS A 159 10.28 -0.63 4.17
N PHE A 160 9.34 0.27 3.86
CA PHE A 160 8.36 0.04 2.79
C PHE A 160 9.02 -0.19 1.42
N GLU A 161 10.10 0.53 1.08
CA GLU A 161 10.83 0.25 -0.17
C GLU A 161 11.40 -1.17 -0.21
N ILE A 162 11.87 -1.72 0.91
CA ILE A 162 12.33 -3.12 0.96
C ILE A 162 11.16 -4.06 0.68
N GLU A 163 10.02 -3.85 1.32
CA GLU A 163 8.86 -4.71 1.11
C GLU A 163 8.35 -4.63 -0.33
N GLU A 164 8.17 -3.41 -0.85
CA GLU A 164 7.68 -3.12 -2.19
C GLU A 164 8.61 -3.68 -3.28
N ARG A 165 9.92 -3.57 -3.10
CA ARG A 165 10.91 -3.91 -4.14
C ARG A 165 11.52 -5.29 -3.99
N VAL A 166 11.47 -5.89 -2.79
CA VAL A 166 12.13 -7.16 -2.49
C VAL A 166 11.14 -8.24 -2.11
N LEU A 167 10.27 -8.00 -1.12
CA LEU A 167 9.38 -9.05 -0.59
C LEU A 167 8.18 -9.30 -1.50
N LEU A 168 7.38 -8.28 -1.80
CA LEU A 168 6.15 -8.40 -2.59
C LEU A 168 6.41 -8.97 -3.99
N PRO A 169 7.51 -8.65 -4.71
CA PRO A 169 7.82 -9.28 -5.99
C PRO A 169 8.08 -10.78 -5.94
N VAL A 170 8.35 -11.37 -4.77
CA VAL A 170 8.36 -12.84 -4.60
C VAL A 170 6.95 -13.36 -4.79
N LEU A 171 5.98 -12.77 -4.08
CA LEU A 171 4.58 -13.19 -4.13
C LEU A 171 3.95 -12.92 -5.49
N ASP A 172 4.29 -11.81 -6.13
CA ASP A 172 3.84 -11.49 -7.49
C ASP A 172 4.25 -12.54 -8.52
N LYS A 173 5.35 -13.26 -8.27
CA LYS A 173 5.87 -14.30 -9.17
C LYS A 173 5.39 -15.71 -8.82
N THR A 174 5.03 -15.97 -7.57
CA THR A 174 4.74 -17.33 -7.08
C THR A 174 3.27 -17.56 -6.76
N MET A 175 2.46 -16.51 -6.66
CA MET A 175 1.04 -16.60 -6.29
C MET A 175 0.12 -16.05 -7.38
N THR A 176 -1.09 -16.59 -7.46
CA THR A 176 -2.21 -15.92 -8.15
C THR A 176 -2.85 -14.87 -7.23
N PRO A 177 -3.59 -13.88 -7.78
CA PRO A 177 -4.34 -12.92 -6.97
C PRO A 177 -5.27 -13.58 -5.95
N GLU A 178 -5.94 -14.68 -6.31
CA GLU A 178 -6.85 -15.40 -5.41
C GLU A 178 -6.11 -16.13 -4.29
N GLN A 179 -4.90 -16.62 -4.54
CA GLN A 179 -4.06 -17.20 -3.48
C GLN A 179 -3.62 -16.12 -2.50
N PHE A 180 -3.14 -14.98 -3.01
CA PHE A 180 -2.73 -13.85 -2.16
C PHE A 180 -3.91 -13.33 -1.31
N GLN A 181 -5.08 -13.16 -1.92
CA GLN A 181 -6.28 -12.70 -1.24
C GLN A 181 -6.61 -13.58 -0.03
N ARG A 182 -6.73 -14.90 -0.24
CA ARG A 182 -7.10 -15.85 0.82
C ARG A 182 -6.04 -15.99 1.90
N GLU A 183 -4.76 -15.98 1.51
CA GLU A 183 -3.68 -16.31 2.43
C GLU A 183 -3.18 -15.11 3.23
N VAL A 184 -3.25 -13.91 2.64
CA VAL A 184 -2.73 -12.67 3.20
C VAL A 184 -3.84 -11.65 3.41
N ALA A 185 -4.43 -11.11 2.34
CA ALA A 185 -5.29 -9.93 2.43
C ALA A 185 -6.52 -10.12 3.35
N ASP A 186 -7.20 -11.27 3.26
CA ASP A 186 -8.37 -11.57 4.11
C ASP A 186 -8.02 -11.69 5.62
N LYS A 187 -6.74 -11.86 5.96
CA LYS A 187 -6.25 -12.05 7.34
C LYS A 187 -5.55 -10.82 7.91
N MET A 188 -5.38 -9.80 7.08
CA MET A 188 -4.83 -8.49 7.42
C MET A 188 -5.82 -7.40 6.95
N PRO A 189 -7.05 -7.36 7.53
CA PRO A 189 -8.00 -6.33 7.19
C PRO A 189 -7.49 -4.99 7.73
N HIS A 190 -7.01 -4.16 6.80
CA HIS A 190 -6.64 -2.78 7.07
C HIS A 190 -7.71 -1.85 6.48
#